data_AF-A0A6C0LRR7-F1
#
_entry.id   AF-A0A6C0LRR7-F1
#
_cell.length_a   1.000
_cell.length_b   1.000
_cell.length_c   1.000
_cell.angle_alpha   90.00
_cell.angle_beta   90.00
_cell.angle_gamma   90.00
#
_symmetry.space_group_name_H-M   'P 1'
#
loop_
_entity.id
_entity.type
_entity.pdbx_description
1 polymer ?
#
loop_
_entity_poly.entity_id
_entity_poly.type
_entity_poly.pdbx_seq_one_letter_code
_entity_poly.pdbx_strand_id
1 'polypeptide(L)'
;MSISFESVIYDEIYKIYLLEENSIDKWEKIAKIMNVNNDLCVKEYYEIIKNKDRKGIKLDYQSKIKQINEQVKMQENYLLKFSFMITGLHIMIYDMLSSDGNYYFKLDGNEEMIVLQNLDKKIVYYINMSIKNEQNVYFHSFILLYALESLFTKDFYVGMDFEYTRKQIQLAQLNFEHSVLSKSIIMMVSPNELEQTMTDNFINLIMCNKNIKKILHGSDSLDIPYLYEHMLKSDHEKIIKFTKRLIDTRYLCEYYKLNKEQPTDNKCSIYDAVYYFGVMSQHKYQELQNMIDDLPHVNDIQWNIHKMPESQVLYAQYDVIFLKYFYYKIINQATQDVNDDLGKKSIIDLYKYVLFELTQFMYLERREITFLLAKCKEEVDPINNYMVRSHKGIYKLLDVFGRVSTDLISTNPNAEIDKIMKVTYFSKSILLIIKKMTYTIASHNQIVYKDKNTQWDGKLDNEYIFDFLKKMKFNCLLKLFTSIERTLYSRIQVIV
;
A
#
# COMPACT_ATOMS: atom_id res chain seq x y z
N MET A 1 -39.93 12.63 -5.86
CA MET A 1 -39.22 12.59 -4.55
C MET A 1 -37.86 11.98 -4.81
N SER A 2 -36.76 12.70 -4.54
CA SER A 2 -35.43 12.11 -4.61
C SER A 2 -35.27 11.11 -3.47
N ILE A 3 -34.97 9.86 -3.80
CA ILE A 3 -34.64 8.82 -2.82
C ILE A 3 -33.37 9.26 -2.07
N SER A 4 -33.43 9.36 -0.74
CA SER A 4 -32.30 9.81 0.09
C SER A 4 -31.60 8.64 0.77
N PHE A 5 -30.27 8.71 0.88
CA PHE A 5 -29.45 7.72 1.61
C PHE A 5 -29.95 7.49 3.04
N GLU A 6 -30.37 8.56 3.70
CA GLU A 6 -30.95 8.52 5.05
C GLU A 6 -32.16 7.59 5.13
N SER A 7 -33.19 7.87 4.32
CA SER A 7 -34.47 7.16 4.42
C SER A 7 -34.40 5.70 3.95
N VAL A 8 -33.51 5.39 3.01
CA VAL A 8 -33.44 4.06 2.40
C VAL A 8 -32.41 3.14 3.04
N ILE A 9 -31.29 3.70 3.51
CA ILE A 9 -30.19 2.90 4.05
C ILE A 9 -30.12 3.09 5.56
N TYR A 10 -29.88 4.31 6.03
CA TYR A 10 -29.61 4.54 7.45
C TYR A 10 -30.80 4.17 8.35
N ASP A 11 -31.99 4.72 8.06
CA ASP A 11 -33.17 4.52 8.89
C ASP A 11 -33.63 3.06 8.91
N GLU A 12 -33.59 2.37 7.76
CA GLU A 12 -33.98 0.97 7.64
C GLU A 12 -33.00 0.05 8.39
N ILE A 13 -31.69 0.28 8.25
CA ILE A 13 -30.67 -0.45 9.00
C ILE A 13 -30.83 -0.22 10.50
N TYR A 14 -31.07 1.02 10.92
CA TYR A 14 -31.30 1.35 12.33
C TYR A 14 -32.52 0.64 12.90
N LYS A 15 -33.64 0.59 12.16
CA LYS A 15 -34.84 -0.17 12.57
C LYS A 15 -34.53 -1.65 12.75
N ILE A 16 -33.83 -2.27 11.79
CA ILE A 16 -33.47 -3.69 11.86
C ILE A 16 -32.53 -3.96 13.04
N TYR A 17 -31.55 -3.10 13.25
CA TYR A 17 -30.60 -3.22 14.36
C TYR A 17 -31.30 -3.27 15.72
N LEU A 18 -32.42 -2.56 15.88
CA LEU A 18 -33.21 -2.53 17.12
C LEU A 18 -34.16 -3.73 17.29
N LEU A 19 -34.35 -4.58 16.28
CA LEU A 19 -35.24 -5.75 16.39
C LEU A 19 -34.70 -6.75 17.41
N GLU A 20 -35.60 -7.40 18.14
CA GLU A 20 -35.30 -8.52 19.05
C GLU A 20 -35.12 -9.84 18.28
N GLU A 21 -34.25 -9.82 17.28
CA GLU A 21 -33.86 -10.99 16.49
C GLU A 21 -32.42 -11.43 16.86
N ASN A 22 -31.99 -12.60 16.38
CA ASN A 22 -30.59 -12.99 16.52
C ASN A 22 -29.68 -12.13 15.61
N SER A 23 -28.39 -12.09 15.93
CA SER A 23 -27.38 -11.27 15.23
C SER A 23 -27.18 -11.69 13.77
N ILE A 24 -27.36 -12.97 13.45
CA ILE A 24 -27.13 -13.53 12.11
C ILE A 24 -28.22 -13.02 11.16
N ASP A 25 -29.48 -13.17 11.54
CA ASP A 25 -30.63 -12.73 10.74
C ASP A 25 -30.62 -11.21 10.53
N LYS A 26 -30.26 -10.45 11.58
CA LYS A 26 -30.10 -8.99 11.48
C LYS A 26 -29.00 -8.62 10.49
N TRP A 27 -27.84 -9.26 10.58
CA TRP A 27 -26.73 -8.97 9.67
C TRP A 27 -27.10 -9.30 8.23
N GLU A 28 -27.73 -10.45 7.99
CA GLU A 28 -28.18 -10.83 6.65
C GLU A 28 -29.12 -9.78 6.04
N LYS A 29 -30.10 -9.30 6.81
CA LYS A 29 -31.04 -8.25 6.37
C LYS A 29 -30.33 -6.92 6.09
N ILE A 30 -29.44 -6.49 7.00
CA ILE A 30 -28.67 -5.25 6.87
C ILE A 30 -27.79 -5.29 5.61
N ALA A 31 -27.06 -6.39 5.42
CA ALA A 31 -26.18 -6.54 4.28
C ALA A 31 -26.96 -6.59 2.95
N LYS A 32 -28.12 -7.26 2.93
CA LYS A 32 -28.99 -7.23 1.74
C LYS A 32 -29.47 -5.81 1.41
N ILE A 33 -29.82 -5.00 2.40
CA ILE A 33 -30.23 -3.60 2.18
C ILE A 33 -29.10 -2.79 1.58
N MET A 34 -27.89 -2.86 2.14
CA MET A 34 -26.73 -2.14 1.60
C MET A 34 -26.38 -2.60 0.19
N ASN A 35 -26.41 -3.92 -0.07
CA ASN A 35 -26.12 -4.48 -1.38
C ASN A 35 -27.13 -4.05 -2.44
N VAL A 36 -28.44 -4.17 -2.17
CA VAL A 36 -29.51 -3.77 -3.09
C VAL A 36 -29.45 -2.28 -3.39
N ASN A 37 -29.09 -1.46 -2.41
CA ASN A 37 -29.01 0.00 -2.54
C ASN A 37 -27.58 0.51 -2.76
N ASN A 38 -26.67 -0.33 -3.25
CA ASN A 38 -25.25 0.03 -3.39
C ASN A 38 -25.03 1.26 -4.29
N ASP A 39 -25.87 1.47 -5.32
CA ASP A 39 -25.79 2.64 -6.20
C ASP A 39 -25.92 3.96 -5.41
N LEU A 40 -26.74 3.99 -4.36
CA LEU A 40 -26.84 5.15 -3.48
C LEU A 40 -25.55 5.35 -2.69
N CYS A 41 -24.96 4.31 -2.09
CA CYS A 41 -23.67 4.38 -1.41
C CYS A 41 -22.56 4.90 -2.33
N VAL A 42 -22.50 4.37 -3.57
CA VAL A 42 -21.50 4.75 -4.58
C VAL A 42 -21.69 6.20 -5.01
N LYS A 43 -22.93 6.61 -5.29
CA LYS A 43 -23.28 7.99 -5.64
C LYS A 43 -22.85 8.96 -4.54
N GLU A 44 -23.25 8.68 -3.30
CA GLU A 44 -22.89 9.47 -2.12
C GLU A 44 -21.38 9.59 -1.95
N TYR A 45 -20.65 8.48 -2.08
CA TYR A 45 -19.19 8.48 -2.03
C TYR A 45 -18.58 9.47 -3.03
N TYR A 46 -19.02 9.45 -4.29
CA TYR A 46 -18.49 10.33 -5.33
C TYR A 46 -18.96 11.78 -5.24
N GLU A 47 -20.11 12.05 -4.62
CA GLU A 47 -20.56 13.42 -4.32
C GLU A 47 -19.74 14.01 -3.16
N ILE A 48 -19.61 13.28 -2.05
CA ILE A 48 -18.90 13.74 -0.86
C ILE A 48 -17.39 13.89 -1.12
N ILE A 49 -16.75 12.99 -1.89
CA ILE A 49 -15.30 13.09 -2.14
C ILE A 49 -14.89 14.36 -2.90
N LYS A 50 -15.83 15.00 -3.62
CA LYS A 50 -15.62 16.28 -4.30
C LYS A 50 -15.73 17.47 -3.34
N ASN A 51 -16.48 17.34 -2.25
CA ASN A 51 -16.68 18.40 -1.27
C ASN A 51 -15.45 18.58 -0.35
N LYS A 52 -14.72 19.70 -0.50
CA LYS A 52 -13.48 19.96 0.25
C LYS A 52 -13.68 20.14 1.76
N ASP A 53 -14.87 20.56 2.19
CA ASP A 53 -15.16 20.90 3.58
C ASP A 53 -15.16 19.67 4.50
N ARG A 54 -15.31 18.47 3.91
CA ARG A 54 -15.25 17.20 4.66
C ARG A 54 -13.93 17.00 5.41
N LYS A 55 -12.83 17.62 4.96
CA LYS A 55 -11.48 17.40 5.53
C LYS A 55 -11.36 17.88 6.97
N GLY A 56 -12.27 18.72 7.45
CA GLY A 56 -12.34 19.19 8.83
C GLY A 56 -13.22 18.34 9.74
N ILE A 57 -14.00 17.42 9.18
CA ILE A 57 -14.96 16.60 9.92
C ILE A 57 -14.27 15.34 10.44
N LYS A 58 -14.49 15.03 11.71
CA LYS A 58 -14.03 13.79 12.35
C LYS A 58 -15.25 12.98 12.77
N LEU A 59 -15.18 11.67 12.54
CA LEU A 59 -16.22 10.73 12.96
C LEU A 59 -16.11 10.47 14.47
N ASP A 60 -17.26 10.40 15.16
CA ASP A 60 -17.33 10.19 16.60
C ASP A 60 -17.67 8.75 16.93
N TYR A 61 -16.63 7.91 17.00
CA TYR A 61 -16.77 6.50 17.33
C TYR A 61 -17.00 6.20 18.82
N GLN A 62 -17.07 7.22 19.70
CA GLN A 62 -17.24 7.05 21.14
C GLN A 62 -18.70 7.20 21.58
N SER A 63 -19.49 7.97 20.83
CA SER A 63 -20.91 8.17 21.11
C SER A 63 -21.72 6.89 20.97
N LYS A 64 -22.78 6.76 21.79
CA LYS A 64 -23.71 5.63 21.71
C LYS A 64 -24.63 5.78 20.50
N ILE A 65 -25.06 4.66 19.92
CA ILE A 65 -25.92 4.65 18.72
C ILE A 65 -27.21 5.48 18.88
N LYS A 66 -27.82 5.51 20.07
CA LYS A 66 -29.01 6.34 20.33
C LYS A 66 -28.71 7.84 20.19
N GLN A 67 -27.56 8.30 20.71
CA GLN A 67 -27.12 9.69 20.61
C GLN A 67 -26.81 10.07 19.17
N ILE A 68 -26.13 9.18 18.42
CA ILE A 68 -25.86 9.39 17.00
C ILE A 68 -27.16 9.55 16.20
N ASN A 69 -28.16 8.70 16.45
CA ASN A 69 -29.45 8.79 15.76
C ASN A 69 -30.21 10.10 16.06
N GLU A 70 -30.15 10.61 17.30
CA GLU A 70 -30.70 11.93 17.65
C GLU A 70 -29.97 13.06 16.88
N GLN A 71 -28.64 12.98 16.79
CA GLN A 71 -27.84 13.94 16.02
C GLN A 71 -28.16 13.90 14.52
N VAL A 72 -28.38 12.72 13.94
CA VAL A 72 -28.81 12.60 12.52
C VAL A 72 -30.12 13.36 12.30
N LYS A 73 -31.12 13.17 13.18
CA LYS A 73 -32.44 13.81 13.03
C LYS A 73 -32.41 15.32 13.17
N MET A 74 -31.56 15.85 14.06
CA MET A 74 -31.47 17.28 14.35
C MET A 74 -30.56 18.05 13.40
N GLN A 75 -29.66 17.38 12.69
CA GLN A 75 -28.63 18.05 11.89
C GLN A 75 -29.16 18.50 10.52
N GLU A 76 -29.10 19.81 10.26
CA GLU A 76 -29.50 20.40 8.97
C GLU A 76 -28.36 20.40 7.96
N ASN A 77 -27.10 20.51 8.40
CA ASN A 77 -25.95 20.46 7.50
C ASN A 77 -25.78 19.03 6.96
N TYR A 78 -26.07 18.85 5.68
CA TYR A 78 -26.04 17.54 5.03
C TYR A 78 -24.71 16.79 5.21
N LEU A 79 -23.57 17.47 5.13
CA LEU A 79 -22.27 16.82 5.23
C LEU A 79 -21.99 16.33 6.66
N LEU A 80 -22.34 17.12 7.67
CA LEU A 80 -22.27 16.69 9.08
C LEU A 80 -23.28 15.58 9.36
N LYS A 81 -24.50 15.70 8.84
CA LYS A 81 -25.54 14.68 8.95
C LYS A 81 -25.07 13.34 8.36
N PHE A 82 -24.47 13.38 7.18
CA PHE A 82 -23.89 12.22 6.52
C PHE A 82 -22.79 11.60 7.37
N SER A 83 -21.91 12.40 7.97
CA SER A 83 -20.88 11.90 8.87
C SER A 83 -21.45 11.17 10.11
N PHE A 84 -22.56 11.66 10.67
CA PHE A 84 -23.26 10.96 11.75
C PHE A 84 -23.91 9.66 11.27
N MET A 85 -24.50 9.65 10.07
CA MET A 85 -25.05 8.42 9.48
C MET A 85 -23.96 7.36 9.29
N ILE A 86 -22.80 7.72 8.75
CA ILE A 86 -21.65 6.81 8.59
C ILE A 86 -21.18 6.29 9.96
N THR A 87 -21.10 7.17 10.96
CA THR A 87 -20.74 6.77 12.33
C THR A 87 -21.75 5.77 12.92
N GLY A 88 -23.05 5.97 12.70
CA GLY A 88 -24.07 5.05 13.16
C GLY A 88 -24.03 3.71 12.41
N LEU A 89 -23.87 3.72 11.09
CA LEU A 89 -23.67 2.50 10.30
C LEU A 89 -22.44 1.73 10.75
N HIS A 90 -21.35 2.43 11.02
CA HIS A 90 -20.15 1.83 11.58
C HIS A 90 -20.47 1.04 12.86
N ILE A 91 -21.07 1.70 13.86
CA ILE A 91 -21.36 1.05 15.15
C ILE A 91 -22.23 -0.20 14.92
N MET A 92 -23.30 -0.08 14.15
CA MET A 92 -24.23 -1.18 13.91
C MET A 92 -23.57 -2.35 13.19
N ILE A 93 -22.80 -2.08 12.12
CA ILE A 93 -22.19 -3.12 11.28
C ILE A 93 -21.03 -3.80 12.01
N TYR A 94 -20.18 -3.04 12.71
CA TYR A 94 -19.11 -3.62 13.51
C TYR A 94 -19.65 -4.45 14.67
N ASP A 95 -20.73 -4.02 15.32
CA ASP A 95 -21.40 -4.82 16.35
C ASP A 95 -21.97 -6.12 15.77
N MET A 96 -22.56 -6.09 14.57
CA MET A 96 -23.06 -7.28 13.90
C MET A 96 -21.94 -8.25 13.51
N LEU A 97 -20.87 -7.77 12.86
CA LEU A 97 -19.74 -8.60 12.42
C LEU A 97 -18.90 -9.18 13.58
N SER A 98 -19.02 -8.60 14.77
CA SER A 98 -18.33 -9.07 15.98
C SER A 98 -19.23 -9.87 16.93
N SER A 99 -20.49 -10.09 16.56
CA SER A 99 -21.42 -10.92 17.32
C SER A 99 -21.20 -12.40 17.03
N ASP A 100 -21.39 -13.24 18.05
CA ASP A 100 -21.30 -14.69 17.90
C ASP A 100 -22.19 -15.18 16.76
N GLY A 101 -21.65 -16.10 15.95
CA GLY A 101 -22.30 -16.65 14.77
C GLY A 101 -22.07 -15.90 13.46
N ASN A 102 -21.62 -14.63 13.50
CA ASN A 102 -21.32 -13.85 12.29
C ASN A 102 -19.85 -13.92 11.85
N TYR A 103 -18.95 -14.35 12.74
CA TYR A 103 -17.54 -14.57 12.43
C TYR A 103 -17.18 -16.05 12.53
N TYR A 104 -16.11 -16.46 11.84
CA TYR A 104 -15.57 -17.81 11.88
C TYR A 104 -14.62 -18.01 13.07
N PHE A 105 -13.63 -17.12 13.21
CA PHE A 105 -12.73 -17.06 14.37
C PHE A 105 -12.65 -15.66 14.97
N LYS A 106 -12.23 -15.59 16.23
CA LYS A 106 -11.73 -14.37 16.84
C LYS A 106 -10.36 -14.60 17.46
N LEU A 107 -9.48 -13.61 17.37
CA LEU A 107 -8.16 -13.63 17.99
C LEU A 107 -7.96 -12.41 18.89
N ASP A 108 -7.32 -12.61 20.04
CA ASP A 108 -6.87 -11.51 20.88
C ASP A 108 -5.52 -10.99 20.36
N GLY A 109 -5.50 -9.75 19.88
CA GLY A 109 -4.30 -9.11 19.37
C GLY A 109 -3.14 -9.07 20.37
N ASN A 110 -3.41 -9.06 21.68
CA ASN A 110 -2.35 -9.07 22.71
C ASN A 110 -1.67 -10.44 22.85
N GLU A 111 -2.38 -11.52 22.49
CA GLU A 111 -1.81 -12.87 22.42
C GLU A 111 -1.00 -13.04 21.12
N GLU A 112 -1.48 -12.45 20.02
CA GLU A 112 -0.83 -12.54 18.71
C GLU A 112 0.40 -11.63 18.55
N MET A 113 0.38 -10.45 19.17
CA MET A 113 1.37 -9.40 18.92
C MET A 113 1.85 -8.73 20.22
N ILE A 114 3.16 -8.82 20.49
CA ILE A 114 3.80 -8.14 21.63
C ILE A 114 3.58 -6.62 21.56
N VAL A 115 3.61 -6.05 20.35
CA VAL A 115 3.41 -4.61 20.14
C VAL A 115 2.07 -4.09 20.68
N LEU A 116 1.07 -4.95 20.83
CA LEU A 116 -0.24 -4.55 21.34
C LEU A 116 -0.38 -4.66 22.86
N GLN A 117 0.49 -5.44 23.52
CA GLN A 117 0.38 -5.73 24.96
C GLN A 117 0.47 -4.48 25.84
N ASN A 118 1.16 -3.43 25.37
CA ASN A 118 1.33 -2.16 26.09
C ASN A 118 0.34 -1.09 25.65
N LEU A 119 -0.62 -1.40 24.77
CA LEU A 119 -1.67 -0.46 24.41
C LEU A 119 -2.77 -0.51 25.48
N ASP A 120 -3.26 0.67 25.89
CA ASP A 120 -4.44 0.79 26.77
C ASP A 120 -5.68 0.11 26.18
N LYS A 121 -5.66 -0.15 24.88
CA LYS A 121 -6.75 -0.70 24.11
C LYS A 121 -6.44 -2.11 23.62
N LYS A 122 -7.18 -3.09 24.14
CA LYS A 122 -7.19 -4.46 23.62
C LYS A 122 -7.84 -4.50 22.24
N ILE A 123 -7.16 -5.06 21.26
CA ILE A 123 -7.68 -5.23 19.90
C ILE A 123 -8.05 -6.69 19.72
N VAL A 124 -9.25 -6.94 19.21
CA VAL A 124 -9.77 -8.26 18.85
C VAL A 124 -9.97 -8.29 17.35
N TYR A 125 -9.45 -9.33 16.70
CA TYR A 125 -9.60 -9.57 15.27
C TYR A 125 -10.76 -10.54 15.07
N TYR A 126 -11.71 -10.18 14.20
CA TYR A 126 -12.86 -11.02 13.84
C TYR A 126 -12.71 -11.46 12.38
N ILE A 127 -12.56 -12.77 12.18
CA ILE A 127 -12.29 -13.38 10.89
C ILE A 127 -13.64 -13.76 10.26
N ASN A 128 -13.99 -13.09 9.17
CA ASN A 128 -15.23 -13.30 8.44
C ASN A 128 -14.91 -14.00 7.12
N MET A 129 -15.67 -15.05 6.79
CA MET A 129 -15.48 -15.83 5.59
C MET A 129 -16.77 -15.91 4.78
N SER A 130 -16.65 -15.73 3.46
CA SER A 130 -17.76 -15.95 2.53
C SER A 130 -17.80 -17.42 2.10
N ILE A 131 -18.14 -18.32 3.04
CA ILE A 131 -18.20 -19.78 2.83
C ILE A 131 -19.35 -20.16 1.89
N LYS A 132 -20.37 -19.32 1.76
CA LYS A 132 -21.46 -19.50 0.79
C LYS A 132 -21.58 -18.26 -0.09
N ASN A 133 -21.99 -18.44 -1.34
CA ASN A 133 -22.10 -17.34 -2.31
C ASN A 133 -23.02 -16.21 -1.81
N GLU A 134 -24.10 -16.54 -1.10
CA GLU A 134 -25.01 -15.54 -0.51
C GLU A 134 -24.31 -14.63 0.52
N GLN A 135 -23.19 -15.07 1.11
CA GLN A 135 -22.41 -14.28 2.07
C GLN A 135 -21.52 -13.24 1.38
N ASN A 136 -21.36 -13.27 0.05
CA ASN A 136 -20.63 -12.24 -0.69
C ASN A 136 -21.26 -10.85 -0.52
N VAL A 137 -22.57 -10.78 -0.22
CA VAL A 137 -23.24 -9.51 0.14
C VAL A 137 -22.72 -8.92 1.46
N TYR A 138 -22.18 -9.74 2.36
CA TYR A 138 -21.60 -9.30 3.64
C TYR A 138 -20.29 -8.56 3.38
N PHE A 139 -19.43 -9.16 2.57
CA PHE A 139 -18.21 -8.52 2.07
C PHE A 139 -18.54 -7.21 1.36
N HIS A 140 -19.48 -7.24 0.40
CA HIS A 140 -19.86 -6.05 -0.36
C HIS A 140 -20.37 -4.91 0.53
N SER A 141 -21.25 -5.22 1.49
CA SER A 141 -21.81 -4.22 2.41
C SER A 141 -20.74 -3.58 3.28
N PHE A 142 -19.80 -4.39 3.77
CA PHE A 142 -18.72 -3.89 4.59
C PHE A 142 -17.75 -3.00 3.81
N ILE A 143 -17.37 -3.37 2.57
CA ILE A 143 -16.48 -2.51 1.77
C ILE A 143 -17.16 -1.19 1.37
N LEU A 144 -18.49 -1.17 1.20
CA LEU A 144 -19.24 0.07 0.98
C LEU A 144 -19.13 0.99 2.21
N LEU A 145 -19.37 0.47 3.41
CA LEU A 145 -19.17 1.23 4.65
C LEU A 145 -17.73 1.72 4.77
N TYR A 146 -16.75 0.82 4.64
CA TYR A 146 -15.34 1.15 4.82
C TYR A 146 -14.86 2.24 3.85
N ALA A 147 -15.36 2.21 2.60
CA ALA A 147 -15.10 3.26 1.63
C ALA A 147 -15.72 4.61 2.04
N LEU A 148 -16.95 4.63 2.54
CA LEU A 148 -17.61 5.84 3.03
C LEU A 148 -16.87 6.44 4.24
N GLU A 149 -16.39 5.61 5.16
CA GLU A 149 -15.58 6.06 6.30
C GLU A 149 -14.25 6.69 5.85
N SER A 150 -13.63 6.14 4.80
CA SER A 150 -12.38 6.67 4.24
C SER A 150 -12.50 8.12 3.72
N LEU A 151 -13.71 8.67 3.58
CA LEU A 151 -13.93 10.06 3.17
C LEU A 151 -13.56 11.07 4.28
N PHE A 152 -13.65 10.64 5.54
CA PHE A 152 -13.50 11.50 6.73
C PHE A 152 -12.23 11.19 7.53
N THR A 153 -11.68 9.99 7.40
CA THR A 153 -10.47 9.60 8.13
C THR A 153 -9.23 9.68 7.27
N LYS A 154 -8.20 10.35 7.79
CA LYS A 154 -6.84 10.31 7.24
C LYS A 154 -6.17 9.06 7.79
N ASP A 155 -5.64 8.19 6.95
CA ASP A 155 -4.91 6.95 7.30
C ASP A 155 -5.77 5.68 7.48
N PHE A 156 -6.54 5.33 6.45
CA PHE A 156 -7.12 4.00 6.30
C PHE A 156 -6.10 3.04 5.64
N TYR A 157 -6.04 1.81 6.16
CA TYR A 157 -5.15 0.76 5.69
C TYR A 157 -5.91 -0.54 5.50
N VAL A 158 -5.61 -1.24 4.42
CA VAL A 158 -6.01 -2.64 4.25
C VAL A 158 -4.74 -3.45 4.03
N GLY A 159 -4.48 -4.37 4.96
CA GLY A 159 -3.48 -5.43 4.74
C GLY A 159 -4.06 -6.45 3.77
N MET A 160 -3.29 -6.84 2.77
CA MET A 160 -3.75 -7.74 1.71
C MET A 160 -2.75 -8.85 1.47
N ASP A 161 -3.29 -10.04 1.25
CA ASP A 161 -2.56 -11.18 0.71
C ASP A 161 -3.53 -11.99 -0.19
N PHE A 162 -2.97 -12.84 -1.04
CA PHE A 162 -3.75 -13.59 -2.03
C PHE A 162 -3.22 -15.00 -2.21
N GLU A 163 -4.15 -15.93 -2.37
CA GLU A 163 -3.81 -17.32 -2.65
C GLU A 163 -4.23 -17.74 -4.04
N TYR A 164 -3.41 -18.61 -4.63
CA TYR A 164 -3.51 -18.97 -6.05
C TYR A 164 -3.73 -20.46 -6.24
N THR A 165 -4.59 -20.80 -7.19
CA THR A 165 -4.64 -22.15 -7.76
C THR A 165 -4.61 -22.01 -9.27
N ARG A 166 -3.66 -22.70 -9.92
CA ARG A 166 -3.46 -22.67 -11.38
C ARG A 166 -3.41 -21.24 -11.94
N LYS A 167 -2.65 -20.34 -11.29
CA LYS A 167 -2.46 -18.96 -11.73
C LYS A 167 -3.71 -18.07 -11.67
N GLN A 168 -4.72 -18.45 -10.89
CA GLN A 168 -5.89 -17.63 -10.61
C GLN A 168 -6.00 -17.38 -9.11
N ILE A 169 -6.34 -16.14 -8.74
CA ILE A 169 -6.60 -15.76 -7.34
C ILE A 169 -7.84 -16.52 -6.87
N GLN A 170 -7.70 -17.41 -5.89
CA GLN A 170 -8.80 -18.16 -5.29
C GLN A 170 -9.22 -17.60 -3.93
N LEU A 171 -8.29 -16.97 -3.22
CA LEU A 171 -8.56 -16.33 -1.93
C LEU A 171 -7.96 -14.93 -1.94
N ALA A 172 -8.69 -13.97 -1.41
CA ALA A 172 -8.15 -12.69 -0.99
C ALA A 172 -8.37 -12.55 0.51
N GLN A 173 -7.28 -12.30 1.23
CA GLN A 173 -7.26 -12.03 2.65
C GLN A 173 -7.13 -10.52 2.85
N LEU A 174 -8.08 -9.93 3.56
CA LEU A 174 -8.20 -8.47 3.67
C LEU A 174 -8.35 -8.07 5.13
N ASN A 175 -7.30 -7.52 5.73
CA ASN A 175 -7.32 -7.00 7.10
C ASN A 175 -7.68 -5.53 7.12
N PHE A 176 -8.93 -5.22 7.49
CA PHE A 176 -9.48 -3.88 7.60
C PHE A 176 -9.29 -3.32 9.01
N GLU A 177 -8.10 -2.81 9.26
CA GLU A 177 -7.79 -2.25 10.57
C GLU A 177 -8.37 -0.85 10.77
N HIS A 178 -9.03 -0.66 11.90
CA HIS A 178 -9.55 0.63 12.33
C HIS A 178 -8.57 1.32 13.31
N SER A 179 -8.33 2.62 13.15
CA SER A 179 -7.34 3.36 13.95
C SER A 179 -7.82 3.70 15.37
N VAL A 180 -9.13 3.74 15.58
CA VAL A 180 -9.73 4.20 16.85
C VAL A 180 -10.31 3.05 17.66
N LEU A 181 -10.62 1.90 17.06
CA LEU A 181 -11.49 0.88 17.68
C LEU A 181 -10.77 -0.42 18.00
N SER A 182 -11.39 -1.20 18.91
CA SER A 182 -10.83 -2.44 19.47
C SER A 182 -11.25 -3.64 18.66
N LYS A 183 -12.06 -3.43 17.62
CA LYS A 183 -12.55 -4.47 16.74
C LYS A 183 -11.89 -4.25 15.39
N SER A 184 -11.12 -5.23 14.93
CA SER A 184 -10.58 -5.29 13.58
C SER A 184 -11.26 -6.41 12.81
N ILE A 185 -11.52 -6.21 11.53
CA ILE A 185 -12.22 -7.21 10.70
C ILE A 185 -11.24 -7.73 9.66
N ILE A 186 -11.02 -9.05 9.65
CA ILE A 186 -10.32 -9.73 8.55
C ILE A 186 -11.40 -10.41 7.71
N MET A 187 -11.45 -10.10 6.42
CA MET A 187 -12.37 -10.74 5.49
C MET A 187 -11.61 -11.65 4.54
N MET A 188 -12.11 -12.87 4.39
CA MET A 188 -11.67 -13.83 3.38
C MET A 188 -12.78 -14.00 2.35
N VAL A 189 -12.43 -13.82 1.09
CA VAL A 189 -13.36 -13.90 -0.03
C VAL A 189 -12.70 -14.56 -1.22
N SER A 190 -13.47 -15.26 -2.03
CA SER A 190 -13.06 -15.74 -3.36
C SER A 190 -13.42 -14.65 -4.39
N PRO A 191 -12.45 -13.89 -4.93
CA PRO A 191 -12.78 -12.77 -5.82
C PRO A 191 -13.47 -13.21 -7.12
N ASN A 192 -13.30 -14.47 -7.52
CA ASN A 192 -13.93 -15.03 -8.73
C ASN A 192 -15.42 -15.33 -8.55
N GLU A 193 -15.91 -15.39 -7.31
CA GLU A 193 -17.31 -15.67 -6.98
C GLU A 193 -18.13 -14.39 -6.74
N LEU A 194 -17.48 -13.23 -6.78
CA LEU A 194 -18.14 -11.95 -6.65
C LEU A 194 -18.94 -11.61 -7.89
N GLU A 195 -20.17 -11.12 -7.68
CA GLU A 195 -20.95 -10.53 -8.76
C GLU A 195 -20.19 -9.32 -9.36
N GLN A 196 -20.46 -9.01 -10.63
CA GLN A 196 -19.75 -7.96 -11.36
C GLN A 196 -19.83 -6.61 -10.63
N THR A 197 -20.99 -6.24 -10.10
CA THR A 197 -21.17 -5.00 -9.31
C THR A 197 -20.32 -4.98 -8.04
N MET A 198 -20.25 -6.11 -7.32
CA MET A 198 -19.42 -6.24 -6.11
C MET A 198 -17.94 -6.13 -6.45
N THR A 199 -17.52 -6.78 -7.54
CA THR A 199 -16.15 -6.72 -8.06
C THR A 199 -15.77 -5.30 -8.44
N ASP A 200 -16.64 -4.59 -9.17
CA ASP A 200 -16.40 -3.21 -9.58
C ASP A 200 -16.33 -2.28 -8.37
N ASN A 201 -17.20 -2.46 -7.37
CA ASN A 201 -17.15 -1.69 -6.14
C ASN A 201 -15.90 -2.01 -5.32
N PHE A 202 -15.47 -3.27 -5.22
CA PHE A 202 -14.21 -3.62 -4.57
C PHE A 202 -13.01 -2.95 -5.26
N ILE A 203 -12.94 -3.00 -6.59
CA ILE A 203 -11.86 -2.37 -7.36
C ILE A 203 -11.88 -0.85 -7.18
N ASN A 204 -13.04 -0.21 -7.36
CA ASN A 204 -13.13 1.25 -7.40
C ASN A 204 -13.07 1.90 -6.01
N LEU A 205 -13.72 1.30 -5.02
CA LEU A 205 -13.89 1.87 -3.69
C LEU A 205 -12.83 1.42 -2.67
N ILE A 206 -12.14 0.30 -2.92
CA ILE A 206 -11.06 -0.19 -2.05
C ILE A 206 -9.71 -0.16 -2.79
N MET A 207 -9.56 -0.94 -3.86
CA MET A 207 -8.25 -1.10 -4.54
C MET A 207 -7.74 0.22 -5.13
N CYS A 208 -8.58 0.96 -5.85
CA CYS A 208 -8.23 2.23 -6.50
C CYS A 208 -8.50 3.47 -5.63
N ASN A 209 -8.95 3.28 -4.37
CA ASN A 209 -9.30 4.40 -3.49
C ASN A 209 -8.04 5.12 -3.00
N LYS A 210 -8.02 6.44 -3.19
CA LYS A 210 -6.89 7.31 -2.83
C LYS A 210 -6.79 7.62 -1.33
N ASN A 211 -7.78 7.29 -0.52
CA ASN A 211 -7.77 7.51 0.92
C ASN A 211 -7.38 6.23 1.69
N ILE A 212 -7.33 5.09 0.99
CA ILE A 212 -6.99 3.78 1.56
C ILE A 212 -5.63 3.35 1.03
N LYS A 213 -4.68 3.10 1.93
CA LYS A 213 -3.38 2.49 1.61
C LYS A 213 -3.50 0.98 1.64
N LYS A 214 -2.87 0.32 0.68
CA LYS A 214 -2.82 -1.14 0.58
C LYS A 214 -1.45 -1.59 1.06
N ILE A 215 -1.40 -2.46 2.06
CA ILE A 215 -0.15 -3.01 2.57
C ILE A 215 -0.05 -4.45 2.11
N LEU A 216 1.01 -4.77 1.38
CA LEU A 216 1.39 -6.13 1.01
C LEU A 216 2.82 -6.41 1.50
N HIS A 217 3.24 -7.67 1.39
CA HIS A 217 4.60 -8.09 1.72
C HIS A 217 5.17 -8.99 0.62
N GLY A 218 6.17 -8.51 -0.11
CA GLY A 218 6.85 -9.32 -1.13
C GLY A 218 6.00 -9.61 -2.36
N SER A 219 5.11 -8.68 -2.72
CA SER A 219 4.07 -8.84 -3.74
C SER A 219 4.56 -8.83 -5.20
N ASP A 220 5.85 -8.59 -5.44
CA ASP A 220 6.40 -8.42 -6.78
C ASP A 220 6.30 -9.67 -7.66
N SER A 221 6.50 -10.86 -7.12
CA SER A 221 6.61 -12.09 -7.92
C SER A 221 5.27 -12.67 -8.34
N LEU A 222 4.26 -12.60 -7.49
CA LEU A 222 2.95 -13.25 -7.72
C LEU A 222 1.82 -12.23 -7.70
N ASP A 223 1.60 -11.51 -6.60
CA ASP A 223 0.39 -10.70 -6.45
C ASP A 223 0.26 -9.58 -7.47
N ILE A 224 1.31 -8.79 -7.64
CA ILE A 224 1.26 -7.65 -8.56
C ILE A 224 0.96 -8.09 -10.01
N PRO A 225 1.64 -9.11 -10.58
CA PRO A 225 1.25 -9.69 -11.86
C PRO A 225 -0.24 -10.05 -11.95
N TYR A 226 -0.74 -10.87 -11.02
CA TYR A 226 -2.11 -11.39 -11.11
C TYR A 226 -3.17 -10.32 -10.84
N LEU A 227 -2.89 -9.39 -9.92
CA LEU A 227 -3.75 -8.24 -9.67
C LEU A 227 -3.83 -7.34 -10.90
N TYR A 228 -2.71 -7.05 -11.55
CA TYR A 228 -2.71 -6.19 -12.73
C TYR A 228 -3.44 -6.85 -13.90
N GLU A 229 -3.12 -8.12 -14.18
CA GLU A 229 -3.67 -8.84 -15.32
C GLU A 229 -5.14 -9.21 -15.14
N HIS A 230 -5.51 -9.85 -14.04
CA HIS A 230 -6.86 -10.43 -13.89
C HIS A 230 -7.82 -9.52 -13.15
N MET A 231 -7.40 -8.95 -12.02
CA MET A 231 -8.31 -8.14 -11.19
C MET A 231 -8.50 -6.74 -11.80
N LEU A 232 -7.41 -6.09 -12.21
CA LEU A 232 -7.43 -4.76 -12.83
C LEU A 232 -7.53 -4.82 -14.35
N LYS A 233 -7.58 -6.02 -14.95
CA LYS A 233 -7.82 -6.26 -16.38
C LYS A 233 -6.86 -5.51 -17.31
N SER A 234 -5.61 -5.37 -16.88
CA SER A 234 -4.56 -4.60 -17.57
C SER A 234 -4.95 -3.14 -17.85
N ASP A 235 -5.88 -2.56 -17.07
CA ASP A 235 -6.27 -1.15 -17.16
C ASP A 235 -5.18 -0.28 -16.53
N HIS A 236 -4.41 0.42 -17.36
CA HIS A 236 -3.30 1.26 -16.92
C HIS A 236 -3.73 2.33 -15.92
N GLU A 237 -4.91 2.92 -16.04
CA GLU A 237 -5.36 3.93 -15.09
C GLU A 237 -5.65 3.33 -13.72
N LYS A 238 -6.33 2.18 -13.68
CA LYS A 238 -6.62 1.47 -12.43
C LYS A 238 -5.34 0.97 -11.77
N ILE A 239 -4.43 0.40 -12.56
CA ILE A 239 -3.10 -0.02 -12.09
C ILE A 239 -2.38 1.16 -11.46
N ILE A 240 -2.28 2.30 -12.15
CA ILE A 240 -1.63 3.49 -11.60
C ILE A 240 -2.34 3.98 -10.31
N LYS A 241 -3.67 3.97 -10.25
CA LYS A 241 -4.44 4.37 -9.05
C LYS A 241 -4.17 3.45 -7.86
N PHE A 242 -4.17 2.14 -8.08
CA PHE A 242 -3.84 1.12 -7.08
C PHE A 242 -2.40 1.29 -6.58
N THR A 243 -1.44 1.29 -7.50
CA THR A 243 0.00 1.32 -7.17
C THR A 243 0.39 2.56 -6.41
N LYS A 244 -0.18 3.74 -6.69
CA LYS A 244 0.09 4.99 -5.94
C LYS A 244 -0.26 4.94 -4.45
N ARG A 245 -0.94 3.89 -4.01
CA ARG A 245 -1.37 3.66 -2.63
C ARG A 245 -0.86 2.35 -2.06
N LEU A 246 -0.01 1.64 -2.80
CA LEU A 246 0.60 0.39 -2.40
C LEU A 246 1.86 0.62 -1.56
N ILE A 247 1.91 -0.01 -0.39
CA ILE A 247 3.08 -0.19 0.45
C ILE A 247 3.49 -1.65 0.34
N ASP A 248 4.72 -1.92 -0.07
CA ASP A 248 5.32 -3.25 0.08
C ASP A 248 6.34 -3.22 1.21
N THR A 249 6.05 -3.95 2.29
CA THR A 249 6.86 -3.96 3.51
C THR A 249 8.18 -4.71 3.35
N ARG A 250 8.32 -5.60 2.35
CA ARG A 250 9.56 -6.34 2.08
C ARG A 250 10.71 -5.39 1.80
N TYR A 251 10.53 -4.43 0.90
CA TYR A 251 11.62 -3.51 0.53
C TYR A 251 12.01 -2.55 1.66
N LEU A 252 11.07 -2.23 2.57
CA LEU A 252 11.37 -1.47 3.78
C LEU A 252 12.23 -2.30 4.76
N CYS A 253 11.90 -3.58 4.92
CA CYS A 253 12.69 -4.54 5.69
C CYS A 253 14.10 -4.71 5.11
N GLU A 254 14.21 -4.99 3.81
CA GLU A 254 15.50 -5.20 3.13
C GLU A 254 16.38 -3.95 3.28
N TYR A 255 15.81 -2.76 3.04
CA TYR A 255 16.54 -1.50 3.20
C TYR A 255 17.08 -1.34 4.62
N TYR A 256 16.28 -1.61 5.65
CA TYR A 256 16.70 -1.50 7.05
C TYR A 256 17.85 -2.48 7.37
N LYS A 257 17.66 -3.77 7.09
CA LYS A 257 18.63 -4.83 7.43
C LYS A 257 19.98 -4.64 6.72
N LEU A 258 19.97 -4.23 5.45
CA LEU A 258 21.19 -4.02 4.65
C LEU A 258 21.98 -2.75 5.04
N ASN A 259 21.38 -1.87 5.83
CA ASN A 259 21.98 -0.59 6.22
C ASN A 259 22.30 -0.48 7.72
N LYS A 260 22.16 -1.56 8.48
CA LYS A 260 22.71 -1.66 9.83
C LYS A 260 24.24 -1.65 9.83
N GLU A 261 24.83 -1.18 10.93
CA GLU A 261 26.29 -1.18 11.14
C GLU A 261 26.89 -2.58 10.99
N GLN A 262 26.18 -3.58 11.50
CA GLN A 262 26.42 -4.99 11.21
C GLN A 262 25.26 -5.51 10.36
N PRO A 263 25.44 -5.62 9.03
CA PRO A 263 24.41 -6.15 8.16
C PRO A 263 24.00 -7.55 8.61
N THR A 264 22.71 -7.75 8.82
CA THR A 264 22.14 -9.08 9.10
C THR A 264 21.93 -9.84 7.79
N ASP A 265 21.37 -11.06 7.85
CA ASP A 265 20.86 -11.70 6.65
C ASP A 265 19.85 -10.80 5.91
N ASN A 266 19.67 -11.04 4.61
CA ASN A 266 18.64 -10.36 3.82
C ASN A 266 17.31 -11.13 3.85
N LYS A 267 17.04 -11.90 4.92
CA LYS A 267 15.79 -12.65 5.03
C LYS A 267 14.68 -11.68 5.43
N CYS A 268 13.84 -11.34 4.48
CA CYS A 268 12.61 -10.60 4.69
C CYS A 268 11.43 -11.44 4.20
N SER A 269 11.37 -12.71 4.62
CA SER A 269 10.11 -13.46 4.62
C SER A 269 9.19 -12.85 5.69
N ILE A 270 7.88 -12.98 5.56
CA ILE A 270 6.95 -12.26 6.44
C ILE A 270 7.18 -12.61 7.91
N TYR A 271 7.25 -13.89 8.26
CA TYR A 271 7.38 -14.32 9.65
C TYR A 271 8.76 -14.04 10.25
N ASP A 272 9.84 -14.28 9.50
CA ASP A 272 11.21 -13.91 9.93
C ASP A 272 11.30 -12.40 10.21
N ALA A 273 10.69 -11.59 9.34
CA ALA A 273 10.76 -10.14 9.44
C ALA A 273 9.90 -9.61 10.59
N VAL A 274 8.65 -10.07 10.71
CA VAL A 274 7.74 -9.67 11.79
C VAL A 274 8.33 -10.03 13.15
N TYR A 275 8.98 -11.19 13.27
CA TYR A 275 9.73 -11.57 14.46
C TYR A 275 10.95 -10.66 14.70
N TYR A 276 11.80 -10.45 13.69
CA TYR A 276 13.00 -9.62 13.78
C TYR A 276 12.70 -8.17 14.25
N PHE A 277 11.59 -7.58 13.81
CA PHE A 277 11.16 -6.23 14.21
C PHE A 277 10.37 -6.20 15.54
N GLY A 278 10.29 -7.32 16.26
CA GLY A 278 9.66 -7.41 17.58
C GLY A 278 8.15 -7.14 17.55
N VAL A 279 7.47 -7.52 16.47
CA VAL A 279 6.01 -7.47 16.38
C VAL A 279 5.39 -8.68 17.10
N MET A 280 5.98 -9.87 16.93
CA MET A 280 5.55 -11.12 17.54
C MET A 280 6.56 -11.67 18.56
N SER A 281 6.11 -12.56 19.43
CA SER A 281 6.96 -13.24 20.42
C SER A 281 7.71 -14.43 19.82
N GLN A 282 8.76 -14.89 20.52
CA GLN A 282 9.44 -16.15 20.17
C GLN A 282 8.48 -17.34 20.19
N HIS A 283 7.59 -17.38 21.18
CA HIS A 283 6.59 -18.44 21.30
C HIS A 283 5.65 -18.45 20.09
N LYS A 284 5.09 -17.30 19.72
CA LYS A 284 4.21 -17.15 18.56
C LYS A 284 4.94 -17.48 17.25
N TYR A 285 6.19 -17.05 17.12
CA TYR A 285 7.01 -17.39 15.98
C TYR A 285 7.17 -18.91 15.83
N GLN A 286 7.46 -19.63 16.92
CA GLN A 286 7.56 -21.09 16.93
C GLN A 286 6.23 -21.78 16.61
N GLU A 287 5.11 -21.29 17.16
CA GLU A 287 3.78 -21.78 16.80
C GLU A 287 3.51 -21.69 15.29
N LEU A 288 3.85 -20.54 14.67
CA LEU A 288 3.64 -20.34 13.24
C LEU A 288 4.57 -21.22 12.40
N GLN A 289 5.83 -21.41 12.81
CA GLN A 289 6.73 -22.34 12.13
C GLN A 289 6.18 -23.77 12.15
N ASN A 290 5.73 -24.25 13.31
CA ASN A 290 5.12 -25.58 13.43
C ASN A 290 3.86 -25.70 12.56
N MET A 291 3.01 -24.67 12.53
CA MET A 291 1.83 -24.64 11.67
C MET A 291 2.19 -24.74 10.18
N ILE A 292 3.24 -24.05 9.75
CA ILE A 292 3.71 -24.08 8.36
C ILE A 292 4.27 -25.47 8.01
N ASP A 293 5.03 -26.07 8.92
CA ASP A 293 5.59 -27.42 8.73
C ASP A 293 4.51 -28.50 8.65
N ASP A 294 3.37 -28.29 9.32
CA ASP A 294 2.21 -29.17 9.29
C ASP A 294 1.32 -28.97 8.04
N LEU A 295 1.50 -27.88 7.29
CA LEU A 295 0.75 -27.66 6.05
C LEU A 295 1.27 -28.57 4.92
N PRO A 296 0.38 -29.03 4.02
CA PRO A 296 0.81 -29.64 2.77
C PRO A 296 1.78 -28.72 2.03
N HIS A 297 2.64 -29.31 1.20
CA HIS A 297 3.51 -28.52 0.33
C HIS A 297 2.66 -27.51 -0.47
N VAL A 298 3.12 -26.26 -0.61
CA VAL A 298 2.32 -25.14 -1.18
C VAL A 298 1.66 -25.48 -2.52
N ASN A 299 2.31 -26.28 -3.36
CA ASN A 299 1.78 -26.74 -4.66
C ASN A 299 0.56 -27.69 -4.55
N ASP A 300 0.39 -28.35 -3.40
CA ASP A 300 -0.67 -29.32 -3.13
C ASP A 300 -1.86 -28.69 -2.42
N ILE A 301 -1.71 -27.45 -1.93
CA ILE A 301 -2.79 -26.72 -1.27
C ILE A 301 -3.83 -26.31 -2.32
N GLN A 302 -5.06 -26.77 -2.12
CA GLN A 302 -6.21 -26.33 -2.89
C GLN A 302 -6.97 -25.25 -2.12
N TRP A 303 -6.88 -24.02 -2.61
CA TRP A 303 -7.60 -22.89 -2.05
C TRP A 303 -9.05 -22.90 -2.54
N ASN A 304 -9.95 -23.38 -1.70
CA ASN A 304 -11.40 -23.40 -1.96
C ASN A 304 -12.13 -22.95 -0.70
N ILE A 305 -12.60 -21.70 -0.68
CA ILE A 305 -13.19 -21.07 0.50
C ILE A 305 -14.36 -21.85 1.12
N HIS A 306 -15.08 -22.65 0.33
CA HIS A 306 -16.19 -23.47 0.79
C HIS A 306 -15.76 -24.73 1.57
N LYS A 307 -14.48 -25.12 1.48
CA LYS A 307 -13.95 -26.39 1.99
C LYS A 307 -12.56 -26.26 2.63
N MET A 308 -12.13 -25.05 3.00
CA MET A 308 -10.86 -24.85 3.68
C MET A 308 -10.90 -25.49 5.08
N PRO A 309 -9.95 -26.37 5.42
CA PRO A 309 -9.79 -26.81 6.81
C PRO A 309 -9.37 -25.64 7.70
N GLU A 310 -9.67 -25.73 8.98
CA GLU A 310 -9.35 -24.72 9.99
C GLU A 310 -7.87 -24.30 9.98
N SER A 311 -6.94 -25.24 9.78
CA SER A 311 -5.51 -24.93 9.68
C SER A 311 -5.15 -24.00 8.52
N GLN A 312 -5.80 -24.14 7.36
CA GLN A 312 -5.59 -23.23 6.23
C GLN A 312 -6.19 -21.85 6.48
N VAL A 313 -7.33 -21.78 7.17
CA VAL A 313 -7.94 -20.50 7.57
C VAL A 313 -7.05 -19.78 8.57
N LEU A 314 -6.52 -20.49 9.57
CA LEU A 314 -5.58 -19.95 10.54
C LEU A 314 -4.30 -19.46 9.87
N TYR A 315 -3.74 -20.21 8.92
CA TYR A 315 -2.60 -19.75 8.15
C TYR A 315 -2.91 -18.48 7.36
N ALA A 316 -3.98 -18.49 6.55
CA ALA A 316 -4.30 -17.40 5.62
C ALA A 316 -4.52 -16.04 6.32
N GLN A 317 -5.10 -16.02 7.53
CA GLN A 317 -5.23 -14.76 8.27
C GLN A 317 -3.91 -14.24 8.87
N TYR A 318 -2.93 -15.12 9.16
CA TYR A 318 -1.64 -14.69 9.68
C TYR A 318 -0.80 -13.93 8.65
N ASP A 319 -1.03 -14.14 7.35
CA ASP A 319 -0.36 -13.38 6.29
C ASP A 319 -0.75 -11.89 6.26
N VAL A 320 -1.91 -11.53 6.84
CA VAL A 320 -2.43 -10.16 6.83
C VAL A 320 -2.56 -9.50 8.19
N ILE A 321 -2.66 -10.26 9.28
CA ILE A 321 -2.89 -9.71 10.63
C ILE A 321 -1.75 -8.80 11.10
N PHE A 322 -0.50 -9.09 10.71
CA PHE A 322 0.68 -8.37 11.18
C PHE A 322 1.00 -7.11 10.37
N LEU A 323 0.51 -6.99 9.13
CA LEU A 323 1.08 -6.11 8.11
C LEU A 323 1.14 -4.63 8.49
N LYS A 324 0.09 -4.07 9.10
CA LYS A 324 0.07 -2.66 9.48
C LYS A 324 1.02 -2.38 10.65
N TYR A 325 0.97 -3.21 11.69
CA TYR A 325 1.87 -3.06 12.85
C TYR A 325 3.32 -3.29 12.47
N PHE A 326 3.58 -4.24 11.57
CA PHE A 326 4.88 -4.48 11.00
C PHE A 326 5.41 -3.26 10.24
N TYR A 327 4.62 -2.68 9.34
CA TYR A 327 4.96 -1.44 8.65
C TYR A 327 5.36 -0.31 9.62
N TYR A 328 4.59 -0.09 10.68
CA TYR A 328 4.92 0.94 11.68
C TYR A 328 6.14 0.59 12.52
N LYS A 329 6.36 -0.69 12.85
CA LYS A 329 7.53 -1.12 13.63
C LYS A 329 8.83 -0.94 12.88
N ILE A 330 8.87 -1.22 11.57
CA ILE A 330 10.05 -0.94 10.74
C ILE A 330 10.45 0.53 10.86
N ILE A 331 9.48 1.44 10.68
CA ILE A 331 9.73 2.89 10.72
C ILE A 331 10.15 3.32 12.12
N ASN A 332 9.48 2.83 13.17
CA ASN A 332 9.81 3.17 14.55
C ASN A 332 11.24 2.75 14.89
N GLN A 333 11.63 1.51 14.58
CA GLN A 333 12.96 1.01 14.88
C GLN A 333 14.04 1.80 14.12
N ALA A 334 13.82 2.09 12.82
CA ALA A 334 14.71 2.96 12.04
C ALA A 334 14.82 4.38 12.63
N THR A 335 13.73 4.89 13.21
CA THR A 335 13.71 6.21 13.84
C THR A 335 14.46 6.20 15.18
N GLN A 336 14.38 5.11 15.94
CA GLN A 336 15.06 4.95 17.23
C GLN A 336 16.58 4.81 17.10
N ASP A 337 17.07 4.35 15.94
CA ASP A 337 18.51 4.31 15.63
C ASP A 337 19.14 5.72 15.51
N VAL A 338 18.32 6.78 15.50
CA VAL A 338 18.77 8.17 15.34
C VAL A 338 18.42 8.99 16.58
N ASN A 339 19.42 9.68 17.13
CA ASN A 339 19.29 10.37 18.42
C ASN A 339 18.58 11.73 18.32
N ASP A 340 18.80 12.49 17.23
CA ASP A 340 18.29 13.85 17.08
C ASP A 340 16.95 13.92 16.31
N ASP A 341 16.14 14.92 16.62
CA ASP A 341 14.77 15.05 16.07
C ASP A 341 14.73 15.35 14.57
N LEU A 342 15.73 16.05 14.03
CA LEU A 342 15.82 16.33 12.59
C LEU A 342 16.17 15.06 11.81
N GLY A 343 17.08 14.25 12.34
CA GLY A 343 17.42 12.93 11.84
C GLY A 343 16.22 11.99 11.87
N LYS A 344 15.48 11.94 13.00
CA LYS A 344 14.24 11.16 13.12
C LYS A 344 13.20 11.55 12.05
N LYS A 345 12.98 12.84 11.84
CA LYS A 345 12.08 13.33 10.78
C LYS A 345 12.55 12.90 9.39
N SER A 346 13.85 12.98 9.14
CA SER A 346 14.46 12.56 7.87
C SER A 346 14.25 11.07 7.60
N ILE A 347 14.41 10.21 8.62
CA ILE A 347 14.13 8.77 8.51
C ILE A 347 12.65 8.52 8.23
N ILE A 348 11.75 9.20 8.93
CA ILE A 348 10.31 9.07 8.68
C ILE A 348 9.99 9.45 7.22
N ASP A 349 10.56 10.55 6.72
CA ASP A 349 10.32 11.00 5.34
C ASP A 349 10.90 10.02 4.30
N LEU A 350 12.08 9.46 4.57
CA LEU A 350 12.71 8.43 3.74
C LEU A 350 11.82 7.18 3.62
N TYR A 351 11.38 6.60 4.74
CA TYR A 351 10.59 5.37 4.70
C TYR A 351 9.15 5.59 4.22
N LYS A 352 8.48 6.66 4.67
CA LYS A 352 7.06 6.90 4.34
C LYS A 352 6.85 7.45 2.93
N TYR A 353 7.86 8.10 2.34
CA TYR A 353 7.71 8.76 1.05
C TYR A 353 8.73 8.34 0.00
N VAL A 354 10.03 8.33 0.29
CA VAL A 354 11.04 8.03 -0.74
C VAL A 354 11.02 6.57 -1.13
N LEU A 355 11.22 5.66 -0.17
CA LEU A 355 11.21 4.22 -0.44
C LEU A 355 9.84 3.76 -0.95
N PHE A 356 8.78 4.36 -0.42
CA PHE A 356 7.40 4.16 -0.88
C PHE A 356 7.21 4.53 -2.36
N GLU A 357 7.52 5.77 -2.77
CA GLU A 357 7.39 6.19 -4.18
C GLU A 357 8.33 5.39 -5.10
N LEU A 358 9.51 5.01 -4.61
CA LEU A 358 10.48 4.22 -5.37
C LEU A 358 9.96 2.82 -5.69
N THR A 359 9.39 2.12 -4.71
CA THR A 359 8.73 0.82 -4.92
C THR A 359 7.62 0.94 -5.95
N GLN A 360 6.80 1.98 -5.88
CA GLN A 360 5.71 2.20 -6.83
C GLN A 360 6.22 2.47 -8.25
N PHE A 361 7.24 3.32 -8.37
CA PHE A 361 7.90 3.58 -9.64
C PHE A 361 8.48 2.28 -10.23
N MET A 362 9.11 1.43 -9.42
CA MET A 362 9.62 0.13 -9.87
C MET A 362 8.52 -0.80 -10.38
N TYR A 363 7.39 -0.90 -9.68
CA TYR A 363 6.29 -1.74 -10.15
C TYR A 363 5.77 -1.30 -11.52
N LEU A 364 5.61 0.01 -11.72
CA LEU A 364 5.10 0.53 -12.99
C LEU A 364 6.09 0.31 -14.15
N GLU A 365 7.39 0.51 -13.91
CA GLU A 365 8.40 0.34 -14.96
C GLU A 365 8.68 -1.13 -15.28
N ARG A 366 8.81 -2.00 -14.27
CA ARG A 366 9.11 -3.42 -14.47
C ARG A 366 7.95 -4.20 -15.08
N ARG A 367 6.72 -3.67 -14.96
CA ARG A 367 5.50 -4.23 -15.56
C ARG A 367 5.09 -3.50 -16.83
N GLU A 368 5.97 -2.66 -17.38
CA GLU A 368 5.76 -1.98 -18.67
C GLU A 368 4.47 -1.14 -18.71
N ILE A 369 4.04 -0.63 -17.56
CA ILE A 369 2.94 0.33 -17.43
C ILE A 369 3.44 1.73 -17.79
N THR A 370 4.70 2.00 -17.47
CA THR A 370 5.44 3.20 -17.85
C THR A 370 6.80 2.83 -18.44
N PHE A 371 7.42 3.76 -19.18
CA PHE A 371 8.57 3.48 -20.05
C PHE A 371 9.73 4.47 -19.83
N LEU A 372 9.84 5.08 -18.65
CA LEU A 372 10.90 6.07 -18.39
C LEU A 372 12.29 5.42 -18.50
N LEU A 373 12.48 4.26 -17.87
CA LEU A 373 13.74 3.54 -17.85
C LEU A 373 14.10 3.01 -19.24
N ALA A 374 13.10 2.55 -20.01
CA ALA A 374 13.32 2.12 -21.40
C ALA A 374 13.89 3.28 -22.24
N LYS A 375 13.29 4.47 -22.15
CA LYS A 375 13.79 5.68 -22.83
C LYS A 375 15.19 6.08 -22.34
N CYS A 376 15.43 6.09 -21.04
CA CYS A 376 16.76 6.37 -20.48
C CYS A 376 17.82 5.41 -21.06
N LYS A 377 17.49 4.12 -21.15
CA LYS A 377 18.39 3.08 -21.67
C LYS A 377 18.71 3.30 -23.14
N GLU A 378 17.69 3.54 -23.96
CA GLU A 378 17.83 3.80 -25.40
C GLU A 378 18.79 4.96 -25.68
N GLU A 379 18.72 6.03 -24.88
CA GLU A 379 19.57 7.20 -25.08
C GLU A 379 21.01 7.01 -24.57
N VAL A 380 21.23 6.30 -23.46
CA VAL A 380 22.57 6.21 -22.84
C VAL A 380 23.41 5.05 -23.39
N ASP A 381 22.81 3.91 -23.72
CA ASP A 381 23.58 2.72 -24.08
C ASP A 381 24.42 2.89 -25.36
N PRO A 382 23.92 3.53 -26.43
CA PRO A 382 24.70 3.77 -27.65
C PRO A 382 25.93 4.68 -27.45
N ILE A 383 25.93 5.51 -26.41
CA ILE A 383 26.95 6.54 -26.21
C ILE A 383 27.91 6.25 -25.05
N ASN A 384 27.81 5.10 -24.39
CA ASN A 384 28.66 4.71 -23.25
C ASN A 384 30.16 4.91 -23.48
N ASN A 385 30.61 4.59 -24.70
CA ASN A 385 32.02 4.65 -25.10
C ASN A 385 32.43 5.98 -25.74
N TYR A 386 31.50 6.95 -25.86
CA TYR A 386 31.85 8.27 -26.36
C TYR A 386 32.76 8.97 -25.36
N MET A 387 33.63 9.84 -25.84
CA MET A 387 34.74 10.40 -25.09
C MET A 387 34.54 11.88 -24.84
N VAL A 388 34.93 12.33 -23.65
CA VAL A 388 35.07 13.73 -23.30
C VAL A 388 36.55 14.03 -23.11
N ARG A 389 37.00 15.15 -23.69
CA ARG A 389 38.40 15.59 -23.55
C ARG A 389 38.46 16.72 -22.54
N SER A 390 39.28 16.55 -21.51
CA SER A 390 39.63 17.63 -20.60
C SER A 390 41.13 17.84 -20.56
N HIS A 391 41.54 18.91 -19.88
CA HIS A 391 42.94 19.19 -19.57
C HIS A 391 43.63 18.07 -18.78
N LYS A 392 42.86 17.19 -18.11
CA LYS A 392 43.37 16.05 -17.32
C LYS A 392 43.42 14.73 -18.10
N GLY A 393 42.90 14.68 -19.33
CA GLY A 393 42.95 13.50 -20.19
C GLY A 393 41.68 13.27 -21.00
N ILE A 394 41.59 12.07 -21.58
CA ILE A 394 40.43 11.61 -22.35
C ILE A 394 39.69 10.58 -21.49
N TYR A 395 38.40 10.81 -21.25
CA TYR A 395 37.56 9.94 -20.45
C TYR A 395 36.37 9.45 -21.28
N LYS A 396 36.03 8.17 -21.23
CA LYS A 396 34.74 7.73 -21.77
C LYS A 396 33.62 8.25 -20.87
N LEU A 397 32.42 8.44 -21.41
CA LEU A 397 31.25 8.83 -20.62
C LEU A 397 30.98 7.83 -19.48
N LEU A 398 31.19 6.52 -19.71
CA LEU A 398 31.12 5.51 -18.67
C LEU A 398 32.13 5.73 -17.53
N ASP A 399 33.36 6.16 -17.86
CA ASP A 399 34.39 6.46 -16.86
C ASP A 399 34.03 7.71 -16.05
N VAL A 400 33.48 8.74 -16.72
CA VAL A 400 32.97 9.95 -16.05
C VAL A 400 31.87 9.55 -15.06
N PHE A 401 30.91 8.74 -15.49
CA PHE A 401 29.85 8.22 -14.62
C PHE A 401 30.41 7.48 -13.40
N GLY A 402 31.29 6.50 -13.58
CA GLY A 402 31.85 5.73 -12.48
C GLY A 402 32.60 6.58 -11.44
N ARG A 403 33.13 7.75 -11.83
CA ARG A 403 33.82 8.67 -10.92
C ARG A 403 32.89 9.61 -10.15
N VAL A 404 31.72 9.95 -10.70
CA VAL A 404 30.81 10.94 -10.09
C VAL A 404 29.66 10.30 -9.33
N SER A 405 29.38 9.01 -9.55
CA SER A 405 28.17 8.33 -9.09
C SER A 405 28.27 7.67 -7.71
N THR A 406 29.41 7.74 -7.01
CA THR A 406 29.60 7.16 -5.67
C THR A 406 29.28 8.18 -4.58
N ASP A 407 28.88 7.72 -3.39
CA ASP A 407 28.66 8.58 -2.21
C ASP A 407 27.70 9.75 -2.51
N LEU A 408 26.64 9.45 -3.27
CA LEU A 408 25.64 10.44 -3.63
C LEU A 408 24.66 10.64 -2.49
N ILE A 409 24.53 11.88 -2.04
CA ILE A 409 23.60 12.29 -0.99
C ILE A 409 22.66 13.35 -1.57
N SER A 410 21.35 13.09 -1.44
CA SER A 410 20.33 14.10 -1.65
C SER A 410 20.08 14.85 -0.35
N THR A 411 19.94 16.18 -0.40
CA THR A 411 19.65 16.99 0.79
C THR A 411 18.16 17.25 0.98
N ASN A 412 17.33 16.97 -0.04
CA ASN A 412 15.89 17.17 0.01
C ASN A 412 15.18 16.19 -0.94
N PRO A 413 14.59 15.09 -0.43
CA PRO A 413 14.71 14.59 0.95
C PRO A 413 16.13 14.12 1.27
N ASN A 414 16.48 14.08 2.56
CA ASN A 414 17.77 13.55 3.01
C ASN A 414 17.83 12.05 2.74
N ALA A 415 18.69 11.63 1.81
CA ALA A 415 18.82 10.24 1.42
C ALA A 415 20.21 9.95 0.84
N GLU A 416 20.82 8.88 1.34
CA GLU A 416 22.07 8.32 0.79
C GLU A 416 21.72 7.31 -0.30
N ILE A 417 22.06 7.65 -1.55
CA ILE A 417 21.68 6.84 -2.72
C ILE A 417 22.34 5.46 -2.67
N ASP A 418 23.58 5.39 -2.22
CA ASP A 418 24.32 4.12 -2.11
C ASP A 418 23.63 3.15 -1.16
N LYS A 419 23.06 3.65 -0.05
CA LYS A 419 22.25 2.86 0.89
C LYS A 419 20.97 2.34 0.24
N ILE A 420 20.31 3.14 -0.59
CA ILE A 420 19.10 2.72 -1.34
C ILE A 420 19.48 1.66 -2.38
N MET A 421 20.61 1.84 -3.08
CA MET A 421 21.07 0.91 -4.12
C MET A 421 21.54 -0.44 -3.58
N LYS A 422 21.76 -0.60 -2.27
CA LYS A 422 21.98 -1.93 -1.66
C LYS A 422 20.76 -2.84 -1.82
N VAL A 423 19.55 -2.28 -1.88
CA VAL A 423 18.36 -3.05 -2.22
C VAL A 423 18.39 -3.34 -3.72
N THR A 424 18.73 -4.58 -4.09
CA THR A 424 18.92 -5.02 -5.48
C THR A 424 17.72 -4.72 -6.38
N TYR A 425 16.52 -4.69 -5.81
CA TYR A 425 15.31 -4.32 -6.54
C TYR A 425 15.36 -2.90 -7.14
N PHE A 426 16.01 -1.95 -6.46
CA PHE A 426 16.13 -0.56 -6.89
C PHE A 426 17.39 -0.26 -7.70
N SER A 427 18.49 -0.96 -7.39
CA SER A 427 19.86 -0.64 -7.83
C SER A 427 20.00 -0.32 -9.32
N LYS A 428 19.62 -1.24 -10.21
CA LYS A 428 19.80 -1.10 -11.66
C LYS A 428 19.04 0.11 -12.23
N SER A 429 17.83 0.36 -11.74
CA SER A 429 16.96 1.43 -12.22
C SER A 429 17.48 2.80 -11.79
N ILE A 430 17.92 2.93 -10.52
CA ILE A 430 18.54 4.16 -10.01
C ILE A 430 19.83 4.47 -10.77
N LEU A 431 20.72 3.47 -10.93
CA LEU A 431 21.97 3.64 -11.67
C LEU A 431 21.73 4.14 -13.10
N LEU A 432 20.69 3.63 -13.77
CA LEU A 432 20.34 4.05 -15.10
C LEU A 432 19.90 5.53 -15.16
N ILE A 433 19.08 5.99 -14.20
CA ILE A 433 18.66 7.39 -14.11
C ILE A 433 19.87 8.31 -13.84
N ILE A 434 20.73 7.94 -12.89
CA ILE A 434 21.94 8.71 -12.57
C ILE A 434 22.89 8.77 -13.76
N LYS A 435 23.09 7.65 -14.46
CA LYS A 435 23.90 7.58 -15.68
C LYS A 435 23.36 8.51 -16.76
N LYS A 436 22.04 8.50 -16.98
CA LYS A 436 21.36 9.41 -17.90
C LYS A 436 21.59 10.87 -17.52
N MET A 437 21.45 11.23 -16.24
CA MET A 437 21.72 12.59 -15.77
C MET A 437 23.17 13.03 -16.01
N THR A 438 24.13 12.17 -15.66
CA THR A 438 25.56 12.40 -15.91
C THR A 438 25.83 12.65 -17.40
N TYR A 439 25.27 11.82 -18.28
CA TYR A 439 25.52 11.93 -19.73
C TYR A 439 24.89 13.19 -20.30
N THR A 440 23.70 13.57 -19.82
CA THR A 440 23.08 14.85 -20.16
C THR A 440 23.97 16.02 -19.79
N ILE A 441 24.41 16.09 -18.52
CA ILE A 441 25.29 17.17 -18.06
C ILE A 441 26.59 17.23 -18.87
N ALA A 442 27.23 16.08 -19.10
CA ALA A 442 28.45 16.02 -19.90
C ALA A 442 28.21 16.49 -21.34
N SER A 443 27.13 16.03 -21.97
CA SER A 443 26.79 16.41 -23.35
C SER A 443 26.57 17.91 -23.50
N HIS A 444 26.02 18.60 -22.50
CA HIS A 444 25.76 20.04 -22.56
C HIS A 444 27.01 20.89 -22.32
N ASN A 445 27.80 20.53 -21.30
CA ASN A 445 28.89 21.38 -20.82
C ASN A 445 30.23 21.08 -21.49
N GLN A 446 30.33 20.00 -22.26
CA GLN A 446 31.59 19.50 -22.79
C GLN A 446 31.47 19.10 -24.27
N ILE A 447 32.61 19.04 -24.96
CA ILE A 447 32.67 18.48 -26.31
C ILE A 447 32.82 16.97 -26.19
N VAL A 448 31.84 16.26 -26.75
CA VAL A 448 31.79 14.80 -26.75
C VAL A 448 32.20 14.29 -28.13
N TYR A 449 32.95 13.19 -28.17
CA TYR A 449 33.44 12.58 -29.39
C TYR A 449 32.98 11.12 -29.50
N LYS A 450 32.49 10.71 -30.67
CA LYS A 450 32.17 9.29 -30.95
C LYS A 450 33.44 8.44 -31.01
N ASP A 451 34.50 9.01 -31.59
CA ASP A 451 35.80 8.39 -31.80
C ASP A 451 36.92 9.46 -31.71
N LYS A 452 38.14 9.16 -32.16
CA LYS A 452 39.27 10.09 -32.06
C LYS A 452 39.11 11.36 -32.91
N ASN A 453 38.23 11.37 -33.89
CA ASN A 453 38.14 12.45 -34.89
C ASN A 453 36.71 12.98 -35.04
N THR A 454 35.70 12.19 -34.71
CA THR A 454 34.29 12.54 -34.93
C THR A 454 33.67 13.12 -33.68
N GLN A 455 33.34 14.42 -33.70
CA GLN A 455 32.53 15.05 -32.66
C GLN A 455 31.09 14.51 -32.71
N TRP A 456 30.48 14.38 -31.54
CA TRP A 456 29.05 14.11 -31.39
C TRP A 456 28.34 15.38 -30.96
N ASP A 457 27.48 15.89 -31.84
CA ASP A 457 26.72 17.12 -31.60
C ASP A 457 25.37 16.87 -30.92
N GLY A 458 25.06 15.61 -30.57
CA GLY A 458 23.84 15.29 -29.85
C GLY A 458 23.84 15.90 -28.46
N LYS A 459 22.73 16.52 -28.08
CA LYS A 459 22.47 17.00 -26.73
C LYS A 459 21.33 16.19 -26.15
N LEU A 460 21.60 15.57 -25.01
CA LEU A 460 20.59 14.84 -24.26
C LEU A 460 19.76 15.80 -23.40
N ASP A 461 18.58 15.37 -22.99
CA ASP A 461 17.71 16.16 -22.12
C ASP A 461 17.19 15.32 -20.94
N ASN A 462 17.09 15.92 -19.75
CA ASN A 462 16.54 15.31 -18.55
C ASN A 462 15.12 15.81 -18.23
N GLU A 463 14.60 16.84 -18.92
CA GLU A 463 13.29 17.44 -18.63
C GLU A 463 12.18 16.38 -18.63
N TYR A 464 12.22 15.42 -19.56
CA TYR A 464 11.24 14.34 -19.61
C TYR A 464 11.22 13.44 -18.36
N ILE A 465 12.35 13.30 -17.64
CA ILE A 465 12.41 12.56 -16.37
C ILE A 465 11.62 13.33 -15.31
N PHE A 466 11.88 14.63 -15.18
CA PHE A 466 11.24 15.46 -14.18
C PHE A 466 9.75 15.68 -14.46
N ASP A 467 9.39 15.85 -15.73
CA ASP A 467 8.00 15.93 -16.18
C ASP A 467 7.24 14.63 -15.92
N PHE A 468 7.87 13.47 -16.16
CA PHE A 468 7.29 12.19 -15.81
C PHE A 468 7.02 12.10 -14.31
N LEU A 469 8.01 12.37 -13.46
CA LEU A 469 7.86 12.30 -12.00
C LEU A 469 6.77 13.27 -11.50
N LYS A 470 6.71 14.48 -12.07
CA LYS A 470 5.68 15.48 -11.78
C LYS A 470 4.28 15.02 -12.21
N LYS A 471 4.13 14.52 -13.44
CA LYS A 471 2.86 13.97 -13.98
C LYS A 471 2.37 12.80 -13.13
N MET A 472 3.29 11.94 -12.71
CA MET A 472 2.99 10.80 -11.85
C MET A 472 2.77 11.18 -10.39
N LYS A 473 3.10 12.42 -9.99
CA LYS A 473 3.02 12.93 -8.62
C LYS A 473 3.96 12.20 -7.66
N PHE A 474 5.10 11.74 -8.16
CA PHE A 474 6.22 11.23 -7.35
C PHE A 474 7.05 12.42 -6.85
N ASN A 475 6.49 13.15 -5.89
CA ASN A 475 7.03 14.44 -5.46
C ASN A 475 8.36 14.29 -4.72
N CYS A 476 8.53 13.21 -3.96
CA CYS A 476 9.77 12.96 -3.23
C CYS A 476 10.87 12.46 -4.16
N LEU A 477 10.56 11.60 -5.14
CA LEU A 477 11.52 11.22 -6.18
C LEU A 477 11.92 12.40 -7.05
N LEU A 478 10.98 13.27 -7.42
CA LEU A 478 11.28 14.51 -8.17
C LEU A 478 12.32 15.36 -7.42
N LYS A 479 12.10 15.61 -6.13
CA LYS A 479 13.03 16.38 -5.29
C LYS A 479 14.38 15.67 -5.15
N LEU A 480 14.36 14.36 -4.88
CA LEU A 480 15.55 13.52 -4.75
C LEU A 480 16.42 13.65 -6.00
N PHE A 481 15.87 13.36 -7.17
CA PHE A 481 16.61 13.37 -8.42
C PHE A 481 17.04 14.77 -8.88
N THR A 482 16.26 15.81 -8.56
CA THR A 482 16.68 17.21 -8.76
C THR A 482 17.91 17.54 -7.90
N SER A 483 17.92 17.09 -6.64
CA SER A 483 19.08 17.28 -5.75
C SER A 483 20.30 16.53 -6.28
N ILE A 484 20.12 15.30 -6.75
CA ILE A 484 21.21 14.48 -7.30
C ILE A 484 21.80 15.10 -8.57
N GLU A 485 20.96 15.58 -9.50
CA GLU A 485 21.43 16.24 -10.71
C GLU A 485 22.34 17.45 -10.41
N ARG A 486 21.99 18.26 -9.40
CA ARG A 486 22.84 19.38 -8.96
C ARG A 486 24.19 18.92 -8.42
N THR A 487 24.20 17.86 -7.61
CA THR A 487 25.44 17.28 -7.09
C THR A 487 26.32 16.73 -8.22
N LEU A 488 25.72 16.04 -9.19
CA LEU A 488 26.41 15.54 -10.37
C LEU A 488 26.99 16.68 -11.21
N TYR A 489 26.25 17.78 -11.40
CA TYR A 489 26.71 18.95 -12.13
C TYR A 489 28.01 19.51 -11.56
N SER A 490 28.03 19.78 -10.25
CA SER A 490 29.21 20.27 -9.55
C SER A 490 30.40 19.31 -9.65
N ARG A 491 30.16 17.99 -9.53
CA ARG A 491 31.22 16.98 -9.60
C ARG A 491 31.83 16.86 -11.00
N ILE A 492 30.99 16.93 -12.04
CA ILE A 492 31.45 16.83 -13.43
C ILE A 492 32.36 18.02 -13.78
N GLN A 493 32.02 19.25 -13.35
CA GLN A 493 32.87 20.43 -13.56
C GLN A 493 34.26 20.34 -12.92
N VAL A 494 34.43 19.52 -11.87
CA VAL A 494 35.74 19.33 -11.22
C VAL A 494 36.62 18.32 -11.97
N ILE A 495 35.99 17.33 -12.61
CA ILE A 495 36.67 16.23 -13.29
C ILE A 495 37.02 16.57 -14.73
N VAL A 496 36.08 17.22 -15.42
CA VAL A 496 36.17 17.57 -16.84
C VAL A 496 36.36 19.07 -16.98
#